data_AF-A0A661QTS5-F1
#
_entry.id   AF-A0A661QTS5-F1
#
_cell.length_a   1.000
_cell.length_b   1.000
_cell.length_c   1.000
_cell.angle_alpha   90.00
_cell.angle_beta   90.00
_cell.angle_gamma   90.00
#
_symmetry.space_group_name_H-M   'P 1'
#
loop_
_entity.id
_entity.type
_entity.pdbx_description
1 polymer ?
#
loop_
_entity_poly.entity_id
_entity_poly.type
_entity_poly.pdbx_seq_one_letter_code
_entity_poly.pdbx_strand_id
1 'polypeptide(L)' 'MEFEAELEKILGNHRQVIRNLSRKETIAEAVNAKEAIVAENGCLATWTPPESTGRAP' A
#
# COMPACT_ATOMS: atom_id res chain seq x y z
N MET A 1 4.45 -24.29 -2.29
CA MET A 1 5.74 -24.65 -2.88
C MET A 1 5.96 -24.07 -4.28
N GLU A 2 5.25 -24.49 -5.34
CA GLU A 2 5.48 -23.90 -6.69
C GLU A 2 5.06 -22.42 -6.78
N PHE A 3 3.86 -22.10 -6.25
CA PHE A 3 3.35 -20.73 -6.20
C PHE A 3 4.24 -19.75 -5.42
N GLU A 4 4.72 -20.15 -4.23
CA GLU A 4 5.57 -19.29 -3.40
C GLU A 4 6.92 -19.00 -4.07
N ALA A 5 7.50 -20.00 -4.75
CA ALA A 5 8.74 -19.82 -5.50
C ALA A 5 8.56 -18.88 -6.69
N GLU A 6 7.43 -18.97 -7.39
CA GLU A 6 7.09 -18.05 -8.47
C GLU A 6 6.84 -16.62 -7.96
N LEU A 7 6.12 -16.49 -6.85
CA LEU A 7 5.88 -15.20 -6.19
C LEU A 7 7.20 -14.53 -5.75
N GLU A 8 8.11 -15.28 -5.13
CA GLU A 8 9.42 -14.75 -4.72
C GLU A 8 10.27 -14.32 -5.91
N LYS A 9 10.18 -15.02 -7.06
CA LYS A 9 10.85 -14.59 -8.30
C LYS A 9 10.30 -13.26 -8.81
N ILE A 10 8.99 -13.05 -8.73
CA ILE A 10 8.35 -11.79 -9.15
C ILE A 10 8.74 -10.67 -8.19
N LEU A 11 8.60 -10.88 -6.89
CA LEU A 11 8.94 -9.91 -5.85
C LEU A 11 10.42 -9.54 -5.86
N GLY A 12 11.33 -10.49 -6.10
CA GLY A 12 12.77 -10.26 -6.17
C GLY A 12 13.21 -9.35 -7.32
N ASN A 13 12.39 -9.23 -8.38
CA ASN A 13 12.63 -8.30 -9.49
C ASN A 13 12.02 -6.91 -9.26
N HIS A 14 11.21 -6.74 -8.21
CA HIS A 14 10.53 -5.48 -7.93
C HIS A 14 11.38 -4.59 -7.01
N ARG A 15 11.59 -3.34 -7.42
CA ARG A 15 12.55 -2.43 -6.76
C ARG A 15 12.09 -1.94 -5.38
N GLN A 16 10.81 -2.01 -5.09
CA GLN A 16 10.20 -1.46 -3.87
C GLN A 16 9.31 -2.50 -3.19
N VAL A 17 9.91 -3.60 -2.72
CA VAL A 17 9.25 -4.56 -1.85
C VAL A 17 9.76 -4.33 -0.43
N ILE A 18 8.86 -3.93 0.46
CA ILE A 18 9.21 -3.69 1.86
C ILE A 18 8.38 -4.62 2.74
N ARG A 19 9.05 -5.41 3.59
CA ARG A 19 8.42 -6.44 4.42
C ARG A 19 8.16 -5.89 5.82
N ASN A 20 6.97 -6.17 6.35
CA ASN A 20 6.60 -5.89 7.75
C ASN A 20 6.86 -4.44 8.19
N LEU A 21 6.49 -3.49 7.35
CA LEU A 21 6.63 -2.06 7.62
C LEU A 21 5.92 -1.70 8.93
N SER A 22 6.58 -0.94 9.82
CA SER A 22 5.92 -0.45 11.02
C SER A 22 4.83 0.55 10.66
N ARG A 23 3.81 0.70 11.53
CA ARG A 23 2.73 1.68 11.32
C ARG A 23 3.26 3.08 10.99
N LYS A 24 4.32 3.53 11.67
CA LYS A 24 4.91 4.86 11.47
C LYS A 24 5.50 5.00 10.08
N GLU A 25 6.22 3.98 9.63
CA GLU A 25 6.82 3.94 8.29
C GLU A 25 5.72 3.84 7.22
N THR A 26 4.66 3.03 7.41
CA THR A 26 3.53 2.94 6.48
C THR A 26 2.85 4.29 6.27
N ILE A 27 2.63 5.04 7.36
CA ILE A 27 2.05 6.39 7.28
C ILE A 27 2.96 7.32 6.48
N ALA A 28 4.26 7.29 6.75
CA ALA A 28 5.23 8.14 6.05
C ALA A 28 5.31 7.82 4.55
N GLU A 29 5.40 6.54 4.20
CA GLU A 29 5.45 6.08 2.80
C GLU A 29 4.18 6.47 2.02
N ALA A 30 3.00 6.25 2.59
CA ALA A 30 1.73 6.59 1.92
C ALA A 30 1.60 8.10 1.63
N VAL A 31 2.06 8.95 2.55
CA VAL A 31 2.06 10.41 2.36
C VAL A 31 3.13 10.82 1.34
N ASN A 32 4.34 10.25 1.42
CA ASN A 32 5.43 10.53 0.47
C ASN A 32 5.07 10.12 -0.96
N ALA A 33 4.36 9.00 -1.13
CA ALA A 33 3.86 8.50 -2.41
C ALA A 33 2.64 9.26 -2.93
N LYS A 34 2.06 10.18 -2.14
CA LYS A 34 0.84 10.95 -2.46
C LYS A 34 -0.40 10.09 -2.64
N GLU A 35 -0.47 8.97 -1.92
CA GLU A 35 -1.63 8.07 -1.88
C GLU A 35 -2.61 8.44 -0.76
N ALA A 36 -2.16 9.26 0.18
CA ALA A 36 -2.94 9.77 1.30
C ALA A 36 -2.54 11.20 1.64
N ILE A 37 -3.45 11.94 2.27
CA ILE A 37 -3.18 13.23 2.90
C ILE A 37 -3.46 13.14 4.40
N VAL A 38 -2.71 13.92 5.19
CA VAL A 38 -2.97 14.04 6.64
C VAL A 38 -4.11 15.04 6.83
N ALA A 39 -5.21 14.58 7.43
CA ALA A 39 -6.33 15.43 7.81
C ALA A 39 -6.00 16.24 9.07
N GLU A 40 -6.80 17.27 9.35
CA GLU A 40 -6.59 18.18 10.49
C GLU A 40 -6.47 17.45 11.84
N ASN A 41 -7.26 16.39 12.03
CA ASN A 41 -7.25 15.58 13.26
C ASN A 41 -6.12 14.53 13.30
N GLY A 42 -5.24 14.49 12.30
CA GLY A 42 -4.12 13.55 12.21
C GLY A 42 -4.46 12.17 11.65
N CYS A 43 -5.69 11.92 11.19
CA CYS A 43 -5.97 10.70 10.42
C CYS A 43 -5.44 10.82 8.98
N LEU A 44 -5.31 9.67 8.31
CA LEU A 44 -5.04 9.65 6.87
C LEU A 44 -6.37 9.66 6.11
N ALA A 45 -6.57 10.70 5.31
CA ALA A 45 -7.62 10.72 4.31
C ALA A 45 -7.06 10.12 3.02
N THR A 46 -7.71 9.08 2.53
CA THR A 46 -7.40 8.38 1.28
C THR A 46 -8.59 8.47 0.33
N TRP A 47 -8.38 8.06 -0.92
CA TRP A 47 -9.42 7.97 -1.92
C TRP A 47 -9.24 6.69 -2.72
N THR A 48 -10.34 6.06 -3.07
CA THR A 48 -10.37 5.02 -4.11
C THR A 48 -10.89 5.62 -5.41
N PRO A 49 -10.63 5.00 -6.56
CA PRO A 49 -11.24 5.43 -7.82
C PRO A 49 -12.77 5.51 -7.71
N PRO A 50 -13.45 6.43 -8.41
CA PRO A 50 -14.91 6.64 -8.31
C PRO A 50 -15.74 5.35 -8.49
N GLU A 51 -15.25 4.43 -9.32
CA GLU A 51 -15.82 3.11 -9.61
C GLU A 51 -15.63 2.07 -8.49
N SER A 52 -14.84 2.38 -7.46
CA SER A 52 -14.42 1.47 -6.39
C SER A 52 -14.67 2.05 -4.99
N THR A 53 -15.80 2.73 -4.82
CA THR A 53 -16.22 3.31 -3.53
C THR A 53 -17.08 2.36 -2.68
N GLY A 54 -17.35 1.15 -3.20
CA GLY A 54 -18.16 0.13 -2.55
C GLY A 54 -17.70 -1.29 -2.85
N ARG A 55 -18.49 -2.28 -2.44
CA ARG A 55 -18.20 -3.70 -2.72
C ARG A 55 -18.52 -4.04 -4.18
N ALA A 56 -17.74 -4.94 -4.77
CA ALA A 56 -18.10 -5.66 -5.99
C ALA A 56 -18.80 -6.97 -5.60
N PRO A 57 -20.13 -7.10 -5.80
CA PRO A 57 -20.88 -8.32 -5.47
C PRO A 57 -20.53 -9.52 -6.34
#